data_AF-A0A4U1FBX5-F1
#
_entry.id   AF-A0A4U1FBX5-F1
#
_cell.length_a   1.000
_cell.length_b   1.000
_cell.length_c   1.000
_cell.angle_alpha   90.00
_cell.angle_beta   90.00
_cell.angle_gamma   90.00
#
_symmetry.space_group_name_H-M   'P 1'
#
loop_
_entity.id
_entity.type
_entity.pdbx_description
1 polymer ?
#
loop_
_entity_poly.entity_id
_entity_poly.type
_entity_poly.pdbx_seq_one_letter_code
_entity_poly.pdbx_strand_id
1 'polypeptide(L)'
;YLKDEDDDLVSPPNTEGNQWYDFLQNSSHLKESPLLFPYYPRKSLHFVKRRMENVIDHCLQKPADVIGKSMNQAICIPLYRDARSEDSTRRLFKFPFLWNNKTSNLHYLLFTILEDSLYKMCILRRHTDISQSVSNGLIAIKFGSFTYATTEKVRRSTYSCLDAQFYDDETVTVVLKDTVGREGRDRLLVQLPLSLVYNSEDSAEYQFTGSYSTRLDEQRSAIPTRTMHFEKHWRLLESMKAQYVAGNGFRKVSCVLSSNLRHVRVFEMDIDDEWELDESSDEEEEASNKPVKIKEEVLSESEAENQQAGTAALAPEMVIKVEKLDPELDS
;
A
#
# COMPACT_ATOMS: atom_id res chain seq x y z
N TYR A 1 44.30 18.60 28.84
CA TYR A 1 43.87 17.27 28.35
C TYR A 1 42.45 17.25 27.78
N LEU A 2 41.43 17.81 28.47
CA LEU A 2 40.01 17.73 28.09
C LEU A 2 39.47 18.89 27.23
N LYS A 3 40.30 19.85 26.79
CA LYS A 3 39.83 20.86 25.82
C LYS A 3 39.52 20.14 24.50
N ASP A 4 38.39 20.43 23.88
CA ASP A 4 37.89 19.79 22.65
C ASP A 4 38.49 20.42 21.38
N GLU A 5 39.76 20.81 21.49
CA GLU A 5 40.55 21.31 20.37
C GLU A 5 41.38 20.13 19.83
N ASP A 6 41.39 19.96 18.50
CA ASP A 6 42.31 19.03 17.82
C ASP A 6 43.76 19.54 17.80
N ASP A 7 43.99 20.70 18.41
CA ASP A 7 45.29 21.35 18.53
C ASP A 7 46.22 20.68 19.54
N ASP A 8 47.50 21.04 19.42
CA ASP A 8 48.52 20.64 20.38
C ASP A 8 48.22 21.21 21.77
N LEU A 9 48.56 20.43 22.80
CA LEU A 9 48.55 20.90 24.18
C LEU A 9 49.54 22.05 24.33
N VAL A 10 49.05 23.19 24.82
CA VAL A 10 49.88 24.37 25.13
C VAL A 10 51.00 24.06 26.14
N SER A 11 50.73 23.13 27.08
CA SER A 11 51.68 22.70 28.11
C SER A 11 51.64 21.16 28.23
N PRO A 12 52.39 20.43 27.38
CA PRO A 12 52.47 18.97 27.47
C PRO A 12 53.24 18.54 28.73
N PRO A 13 52.98 17.33 29.26
CA PRO A 13 53.75 16.79 30.38
C PRO A 13 55.23 16.58 29.99
N ASN A 14 56.15 16.83 30.92
CA ASN A 14 57.56 16.57 30.68
C ASN A 14 57.83 15.05 30.68
N THR A 15 58.50 14.57 29.64
CA THR A 15 58.90 13.16 29.48
C THR A 15 60.37 12.92 29.85
N GLU A 16 61.15 13.97 30.10
CA GLU A 16 62.57 13.86 30.48
C GLU A 16 62.74 13.17 31.83
N GLY A 17 63.72 12.25 31.92
CA GLY A 17 64.01 11.46 33.12
C GLY A 17 63.15 10.19 33.27
N ASN A 18 62.23 9.93 32.34
CA ASN A 18 61.52 8.66 32.30
C ASN A 18 62.38 7.59 31.61
N GLN A 19 62.93 6.66 32.42
CA GLN A 19 63.81 5.58 31.94
C GLN A 19 63.18 4.72 30.84
N TRP A 20 61.86 4.50 30.88
CA TRP A 20 61.15 3.75 29.83
C TRP A 20 61.12 4.53 28.52
N TYR A 21 60.85 5.84 28.58
CA TYR A 21 60.84 6.68 27.39
C TYR A 21 62.23 6.79 26.77
N ASP A 22 63.27 6.97 27.58
CA ASP A 22 64.66 7.04 27.11
C ASP A 22 65.10 5.72 26.46
N PHE A 23 64.73 4.58 27.06
CA PHE A 23 65.01 3.27 26.49
C PHE A 23 64.23 3.03 25.19
N LEU A 24 62.95 3.37 25.16
CA LEU A 24 62.09 3.26 23.97
C LEU A 24 62.60 4.17 22.84
N GLN A 25 63.09 5.37 23.16
CA GLN A 25 63.63 6.30 22.16
C GLN A 25 65.01 5.91 21.61
N ASN A 26 65.78 5.09 22.34
CA ASN A 26 67.09 4.65 21.87
C ASN A 26 67.07 3.25 21.24
N SER A 27 65.97 2.50 21.40
CA SER A 27 65.80 1.18 20.79
C SER A 27 65.22 1.28 19.38
N SER A 28 65.86 0.63 18.41
CA SER A 28 65.35 0.51 17.03
C SER A 28 64.10 -0.37 16.97
N HIS A 29 64.16 -1.56 17.57
CA HIS A 29 63.10 -2.56 17.45
C HIS A 29 61.85 -2.23 18.28
N LEU A 30 62.01 -1.57 19.43
CA LEU A 30 60.85 -1.26 20.29
C LEU A 30 60.01 -0.13 19.70
N LYS A 31 60.60 0.85 19.01
CA LYS A 31 59.86 1.92 18.32
C LYS A 31 58.90 1.41 17.26
N GLU A 32 59.29 0.36 16.55
CA GLU A 32 58.55 -0.24 15.45
C GLU A 32 57.74 -1.47 15.88
N SER A 33 57.79 -1.83 17.17
CA SER A 33 57.09 -3.00 17.69
C SER A 33 55.58 -2.84 17.54
N PRO A 34 54.87 -3.78 16.89
CA PRO A 34 53.42 -3.71 16.71
C PRO A 34 52.64 -3.95 18.02
N LEU A 35 53.33 -4.31 19.11
CA LEU A 35 52.74 -4.58 20.41
C LEU A 35 52.65 -3.34 21.31
N LEU A 36 53.35 -2.25 20.95
CA LEU A 36 53.34 -1.03 21.73
C LEU A 36 52.39 0.01 21.14
N PHE A 37 51.68 0.73 22.01
CA PHE A 37 50.81 1.81 21.57
C PHE A 37 51.64 3.04 21.15
N PRO A 38 51.28 3.70 20.04
CA PRO A 38 51.87 4.98 19.68
C PRO A 38 51.61 6.02 20.77
N TYR A 39 52.65 6.77 21.14
CA TYR A 39 52.57 7.81 22.16
C TYR A 39 52.49 9.21 21.53
N TYR A 40 51.50 10.00 21.95
CA TYR A 40 51.24 11.36 21.44
C TYR A 40 51.38 12.42 22.56
N PRO A 41 52.61 12.78 22.99
CA PRO A 41 52.86 13.58 24.20
C PRO A 41 52.27 14.99 24.15
N ARG A 42 52.21 15.57 22.93
CA ARG A 42 51.77 16.93 22.70
C ARG A 42 50.31 17.04 22.27
N LYS A 43 49.56 15.94 22.21
CA LYS A 43 48.17 15.94 21.71
C LYS A 43 47.14 15.88 22.83
N SER A 44 45.97 16.48 22.59
CA SER A 44 44.83 16.43 23.50
C SER A 44 44.24 15.01 23.58
N LEU A 45 43.43 14.74 24.62
CA LEU A 45 42.71 13.46 24.71
C LEU A 45 41.66 13.34 23.61
N HIS A 46 41.04 14.46 23.21
CA HIS A 46 40.07 14.52 22.11
C HIS A 46 40.69 14.13 20.78
N PHE A 47 41.92 14.58 20.49
CA PHE A 47 42.64 14.16 19.29
C PHE A 47 42.82 12.63 19.24
N VAL A 48 43.28 12.02 20.34
CA VAL A 48 43.50 10.56 20.41
C VAL A 48 42.18 9.81 20.34
N LYS A 49 41.12 10.32 20.98
CA LYS A 49 39.75 9.79 20.88
C LYS A 49 39.27 9.79 19.42
N ARG A 50 39.29 10.93 18.72
CA ARG A 50 38.85 11.03 17.32
C ARG A 50 39.67 10.13 16.40
N ARG A 51 40.99 10.06 16.61
CA ARG A 51 41.85 9.13 15.86
C ARG A 51 41.46 7.67 16.10
N MET A 52 41.18 7.29 17.35
CA MET A 52 40.73 5.95 17.72
C MET A 52 39.37 5.64 17.10
N GLU A 53 38.39 6.55 17.23
CA GLU A 53 37.06 6.44 16.63
C GLU A 53 37.15 6.26 15.11
N ASN A 54 37.94 7.08 14.41
CA ASN A 54 38.12 6.96 12.96
C ASN A 54 38.67 5.58 12.54
N VAL A 55 39.60 5.01 13.29
CA VAL A 55 40.15 3.67 13.01
C VAL A 55 39.09 2.60 13.28
N ILE A 56 38.34 2.73 14.38
CA ILE A 56 37.24 1.81 14.72
C ILE A 56 36.16 1.89 13.64
N ASP A 57 35.71 3.09 13.26
CA ASP A 57 34.69 3.33 12.24
C ASP A 57 35.11 2.76 10.89
N HIS A 58 36.37 2.94 10.49
CA HIS A 58 36.88 2.33 9.27
C HIS A 58 36.78 0.80 9.30
N CYS A 59 37.14 0.19 10.44
CA CYS A 59 37.00 -1.25 10.63
C CYS A 59 35.52 -1.70 10.67
N LEU A 60 34.61 -0.89 11.22
CA LEU A 60 33.18 -1.20 11.30
C LEU A 60 32.45 -1.02 9.96
N GLN A 61 32.89 -0.09 9.11
CA GLN A 61 32.32 0.15 7.79
C GLN A 61 32.74 -0.93 6.78
N LYS A 62 33.94 -1.49 6.92
CA LYS A 62 34.49 -2.44 5.95
C LYS A 62 33.62 -3.71 5.76
N PRO A 63 33.06 -4.35 6.81
CA PRO A 63 32.14 -5.47 6.63
C PRO A 63 30.92 -5.12 5.78
N ALA A 64 30.32 -3.93 5.95
CA ALA A 64 29.15 -3.53 5.17
C ALA A 64 29.47 -3.42 3.67
N ASP A 65 30.62 -2.84 3.31
CA ASP A 65 31.08 -2.76 1.92
C ASP A 65 31.38 -4.15 1.34
N VAL A 66 32.09 -5.00 2.08
CA VAL A 66 32.46 -6.35 1.62
C VAL A 66 31.22 -7.23 1.45
N ILE A 67 30.29 -7.21 2.40
CA ILE A 67 29.02 -7.96 2.31
C ILE A 67 28.18 -7.42 1.16
N GLY A 68 28.07 -6.09 1.02
CA GLY A 68 27.36 -5.48 -0.10
C GLY A 68 27.87 -5.93 -1.47
N LYS A 69 29.21 -5.97 -1.65
CA LYS A 69 29.85 -6.46 -2.88
C LYS A 69 29.64 -7.95 -3.14
N SER A 70 29.41 -8.76 -2.10
CA SER A 70 29.08 -10.18 -2.27
C SER A 70 27.67 -10.44 -2.79
N MET A 71 26.75 -9.48 -2.68
CA MET A 71 25.36 -9.59 -3.14
C MET A 71 25.19 -9.08 -4.59
N ASN A 72 26.06 -9.53 -5.50
CA ASN A 72 26.06 -9.07 -6.89
C ASN A 72 25.12 -9.86 -7.82
N GLN A 73 24.72 -11.08 -7.43
CA GLN A 73 23.76 -11.88 -8.18
C GLN A 73 22.34 -11.34 -7.96
N ALA A 74 21.74 -10.83 -9.03
CA ALA A 74 20.39 -10.29 -9.01
C ALA A 74 19.53 -10.92 -10.11
N ILE A 75 18.24 -11.09 -9.82
CA ILE A 75 17.24 -11.55 -10.79
C ILE A 75 16.23 -10.43 -10.95
N CYS A 76 16.05 -9.98 -12.19
CA CYS A 76 15.14 -8.90 -12.52
C CYS A 76 13.91 -9.48 -13.24
N ILE A 77 12.73 -9.21 -12.69
CA ILE A 77 11.44 -9.53 -13.32
C ILE A 77 10.67 -8.22 -13.43
N PRO A 78 10.59 -7.60 -14.62
CA PRO A 78 9.87 -6.36 -14.79
C PRO A 78 8.36 -6.62 -14.74
N LEU A 79 7.63 -5.94 -13.85
CA LEU A 79 6.20 -6.21 -13.62
C LEU A 79 5.29 -5.45 -14.58
N TYR A 80 5.29 -4.12 -14.52
CA TYR A 80 4.43 -3.25 -15.33
C TYR A 80 5.00 -1.84 -15.45
N ARG A 81 4.49 -1.08 -16.42
CA ARG A 81 4.75 0.36 -16.57
C ARG A 81 3.44 1.06 -16.93
N ASP A 82 2.95 1.92 -16.04
CA ASP A 82 1.76 2.72 -16.27
C ASP A 82 1.80 4.05 -15.50
N ALA A 83 0.81 4.90 -15.75
CA ALA A 83 0.68 6.24 -15.15
C ALA A 83 0.01 6.22 -13.76
N ARG A 84 -0.26 5.06 -13.14
CA ARG A 84 -1.00 4.98 -11.86
C ARG A 84 -0.29 5.69 -10.70
N SER A 85 1.01 5.92 -10.86
CA SER A 85 1.85 6.63 -9.89
C SER A 85 1.96 8.12 -10.14
N GLU A 86 1.44 8.60 -11.26
CA GLU A 86 1.43 10.02 -11.62
C GLU A 86 0.22 10.76 -11.04
N ASP A 87 -0.78 10.02 -10.55
CA ASP A 87 -1.93 10.56 -9.83
C ASP A 87 -1.49 11.41 -8.64
N SER A 88 -2.05 12.62 -8.53
CA SER A 88 -1.67 13.64 -7.52
C SER A 88 -2.11 13.31 -6.09
N THR A 89 -2.57 12.10 -5.83
CA THR A 89 -3.00 11.65 -4.49
C THR A 89 -1.81 11.09 -3.72
N ARG A 90 -1.83 11.18 -2.38
CA ARG A 90 -0.76 10.63 -1.55
C ARG A 90 -0.72 9.10 -1.69
N ARG A 91 0.30 8.60 -2.40
CA ARG A 91 0.55 7.17 -2.54
C ARG A 91 1.20 6.62 -1.27
N LEU A 92 0.54 5.68 -0.62
CA LEU A 92 1.17 4.89 0.44
C LEU A 92 2.08 3.84 -0.19
N PHE A 93 3.33 3.73 0.25
CA PHE A 93 4.28 2.68 -0.17
C PHE A 93 3.96 1.32 0.47
N LYS A 94 2.69 0.94 0.42
CA LYS A 94 2.15 -0.30 0.97
C LYS A 94 1.93 -1.37 -0.10
N PHE A 95 1.70 -0.93 -1.34
CA PHE A 95 1.40 -1.80 -2.47
C PHE A 95 2.23 -1.40 -3.71
N PRO A 96 2.86 -2.34 -4.44
CA PRO A 96 2.91 -3.81 -4.25
C PRO A 96 3.46 -4.28 -2.89
N PHE A 97 3.13 -5.50 -2.47
CA PHE A 97 3.46 -6.02 -1.13
C PHE A 97 4.27 -7.32 -1.20
N LEU A 98 5.41 -7.37 -0.50
CA LEU A 98 6.28 -8.55 -0.39
C LEU A 98 6.07 -9.28 0.93
N TRP A 99 6.02 -10.61 0.87
CA TRP A 99 5.92 -11.51 2.02
C TRP A 99 6.94 -12.64 1.92
N ASN A 100 7.53 -13.02 3.04
CA ASN A 100 8.36 -14.22 3.14
C ASN A 100 7.64 -15.24 4.02
N ASN A 101 7.11 -16.28 3.40
CA ASN A 101 6.53 -17.40 4.12
C ASN A 101 7.67 -18.30 4.64
N LYS A 102 7.97 -18.16 5.93
CA LYS A 102 9.09 -18.85 6.59
C LYS A 102 8.86 -20.36 6.69
N THR A 103 7.61 -20.79 6.69
CA THR A 103 7.23 -22.21 6.83
C THR A 103 7.51 -22.98 5.54
N SER A 104 7.22 -22.37 4.39
CA SER A 104 7.40 -22.99 3.07
C SER A 104 8.66 -22.52 2.32
N ASN A 105 9.43 -21.58 2.88
CA ASN A 105 10.61 -20.99 2.24
C ASN A 105 10.30 -20.36 0.87
N LEU A 106 9.20 -19.60 0.81
CA LEU A 106 8.75 -18.93 -0.41
C LEU A 106 8.63 -17.42 -0.20
N HIS A 107 9.14 -16.67 -1.18
CA HIS A 107 8.82 -15.26 -1.35
C HIS A 107 7.53 -15.14 -2.15
N TYR A 108 6.57 -14.39 -1.62
CA TYR A 108 5.34 -13.99 -2.30
C TYR A 108 5.36 -12.49 -2.56
N LEU A 109 4.81 -12.10 -3.70
CA LEU A 109 4.60 -10.72 -4.11
C LEU A 109 3.15 -10.55 -4.57
N LEU A 110 2.44 -9.64 -3.91
CA LEU A 110 1.11 -9.19 -4.31
C LEU A 110 1.26 -7.91 -5.12
N PHE A 111 0.68 -7.88 -6.31
CA PHE A 111 0.67 -6.70 -7.17
C PHE A 111 -0.58 -6.70 -8.06
N THR A 112 -0.82 -5.60 -8.76
CA THR A 112 -1.92 -5.50 -9.72
C THR A 112 -1.43 -5.06 -11.09
N ILE A 113 -1.99 -5.65 -12.13
CA ILE A 113 -1.79 -5.23 -13.53
C ILE A 113 -3.08 -4.56 -14.00
N LEU A 114 -2.94 -3.45 -14.73
CA LEU A 114 -4.08 -2.78 -15.36
C LEU A 114 -4.46 -3.51 -16.65
N GLU A 115 -5.67 -4.07 -16.71
CA GLU A 115 -6.24 -4.76 -17.86
C GLU A 115 -7.68 -4.27 -18.04
N ASP A 116 -8.05 -3.81 -19.24
CA ASP A 116 -9.39 -3.29 -19.54
C ASP A 116 -9.91 -2.21 -18.56
N SER A 117 -9.01 -1.30 -18.15
CA SER A 117 -9.28 -0.26 -17.13
C SER A 117 -9.59 -0.79 -15.72
N LEU A 118 -9.27 -2.06 -15.45
CA LEU A 118 -9.45 -2.72 -14.16
C LEU A 118 -8.10 -3.20 -13.61
N TYR A 119 -7.90 -3.03 -12.31
CA TYR A 119 -6.71 -3.57 -11.65
C TYR A 119 -6.94 -5.03 -11.28
N LYS A 120 -6.33 -5.92 -12.05
CA LYS A 120 -6.36 -7.36 -11.83
C LYS A 120 -5.26 -7.76 -10.84
N MET A 121 -5.64 -8.46 -9.78
CA MET A 121 -4.69 -8.95 -8.77
C MET A 121 -3.85 -10.10 -9.33
N CYS A 122 -2.54 -10.02 -9.12
CA CYS A 122 -1.58 -11.05 -9.47
C CYS A 122 -0.75 -11.42 -8.24
N ILE A 123 -0.41 -12.70 -8.13
CA ILE A 123 0.45 -13.24 -7.09
C ILE A 123 1.64 -13.88 -7.80
N LEU A 124 2.85 -13.40 -7.49
CA LEU A 124 4.10 -14.01 -7.91
C LEU A 124 4.70 -14.72 -6.69
N ARG A 125 5.12 -15.97 -6.84
CA ARG A 125 5.88 -16.71 -5.83
C ARG A 125 7.18 -17.28 -6.37
N ARG A 126 8.23 -17.24 -5.55
CA ARG A 126 9.55 -17.82 -5.86
C ARG A 126 10.13 -18.49 -4.61
N HIS A 127 10.92 -19.51 -4.82
CA HIS A 127 11.68 -20.14 -3.74
C HIS A 127 12.76 -19.18 -3.20
N THR A 128 13.06 -19.26 -1.90
CA THR A 128 14.10 -18.41 -1.26
C THR A 128 15.51 -18.78 -1.73
N ASP A 129 15.75 -20.06 -2.03
CA ASP A 129 16.92 -20.53 -2.77
C ASP A 129 16.75 -20.28 -4.27
N ILE A 130 17.66 -19.47 -4.83
CA ILE A 130 17.67 -19.05 -6.23
C ILE A 130 17.80 -20.21 -7.22
N SER A 131 18.45 -21.30 -6.80
CA SER A 131 18.66 -22.48 -7.65
C SER A 131 17.40 -23.35 -7.81
N GLN A 132 16.39 -23.13 -6.97
CA GLN A 132 15.17 -23.91 -6.97
C GLN A 132 14.02 -23.16 -7.64
N SER A 133 13.28 -23.87 -8.49
CA SER A 133 12.04 -23.39 -9.08
C SER A 133 10.82 -23.81 -8.25
N VAL A 134 9.75 -23.04 -8.35
CA VAL A 134 8.45 -23.38 -7.75
C VAL A 134 7.39 -23.45 -8.85
N SER A 135 6.46 -24.40 -8.75
CA SER A 135 5.29 -24.46 -9.62
C SER A 135 4.35 -23.28 -9.38
N ASN A 136 3.52 -22.93 -10.37
CA ASN A 136 2.57 -21.81 -10.26
C ASN A 136 3.26 -20.52 -9.79
N GLY A 137 4.42 -20.22 -10.37
CA GLY A 137 5.23 -19.06 -9.99
C GLY A 137 4.50 -17.74 -10.19
N LEU A 138 3.54 -17.66 -11.12
CA LEU A 138 2.70 -16.49 -11.36
C LEU A 138 1.25 -16.93 -11.60
N ILE A 139 0.31 -16.30 -10.90
CA ILE A 139 -1.13 -16.53 -11.07
C ILE A 139 -1.90 -15.21 -10.90
N ALA A 140 -2.90 -14.98 -11.76
CA ALA A 140 -3.83 -13.87 -11.62
C ALA A 140 -5.15 -14.34 -11.02
N ILE A 141 -5.84 -13.47 -10.30
CA ILE A 141 -7.09 -13.76 -9.60
C ILE A 141 -8.22 -12.95 -10.22
N LYS A 142 -9.30 -13.64 -10.60
CA LYS A 142 -10.57 -13.05 -10.97
C LYS A 142 -11.60 -13.35 -9.90
N PHE A 143 -12.18 -12.31 -9.30
CA PHE A 143 -13.25 -12.44 -8.33
C PHE A 143 -14.58 -12.60 -9.07
N GLY A 144 -15.15 -13.80 -9.04
CA GLY A 144 -16.33 -14.18 -9.81
C GLY A 144 -17.63 -13.79 -9.12
N SER A 145 -17.90 -14.36 -7.95
CA SER A 145 -19.12 -14.05 -7.18
C SER A 145 -18.87 -14.06 -5.68
N PHE A 146 -19.74 -13.33 -4.97
CA PHE A 146 -19.79 -13.25 -3.51
C PHE A 146 -21.20 -13.64 -3.06
N THR A 147 -21.28 -14.58 -2.12
CA THR A 147 -22.52 -15.07 -1.52
C THR A 147 -22.23 -15.47 -0.07
N TYR A 148 -23.25 -15.60 0.77
CA TYR A 148 -23.14 -16.35 2.03
C TYR A 148 -23.97 -17.60 1.92
N ALA A 149 -23.62 -18.66 2.66
CA ALA A 149 -24.44 -19.87 2.71
C ALA A 149 -25.84 -19.62 3.32
N THR A 150 -25.98 -18.55 4.09
CA THR A 150 -27.21 -18.13 4.76
C THR A 150 -28.13 -17.27 3.89
N THR A 151 -27.63 -16.71 2.78
CA THR A 151 -28.39 -15.88 1.85
C THR A 151 -28.42 -16.52 0.47
N GLU A 152 -29.59 -16.56 -0.17
CA GLU A 152 -29.71 -17.03 -1.56
C GLU A 152 -29.23 -15.97 -2.57
N LYS A 153 -28.94 -14.74 -2.11
CA LYS A 153 -28.49 -13.64 -2.97
C LYS A 153 -27.02 -13.81 -3.36
N VAL A 154 -26.79 -14.01 -4.66
CA VAL A 154 -25.44 -14.08 -5.24
C VAL A 154 -25.07 -12.77 -5.93
N ARG A 155 -24.07 -12.08 -5.39
CA ARG A 155 -23.55 -10.85 -5.99
C ARG A 155 -22.50 -11.16 -7.04
N ARG A 156 -22.80 -10.83 -8.30
CA ARG A 156 -21.89 -10.96 -9.46
C ARG A 156 -21.65 -9.59 -10.08
N SER A 157 -20.39 -9.21 -10.22
CA SER A 157 -19.99 -7.94 -10.82
C SER A 157 -18.56 -8.04 -11.35
N THR A 158 -18.09 -6.98 -11.99
CA THR A 158 -16.68 -6.73 -12.29
C THR A 158 -16.02 -5.95 -11.15
N TYR A 159 -14.97 -6.55 -10.58
CA TYR A 159 -14.26 -6.01 -9.44
C TYR A 159 -12.82 -5.60 -9.81
N SER A 160 -12.37 -4.47 -9.28
CA SER A 160 -11.00 -3.99 -9.38
C SER A 160 -10.31 -4.07 -8.03
N CYS A 161 -9.10 -4.62 -7.97
CA CYS A 161 -8.31 -4.70 -6.74
C CYS A 161 -7.64 -3.35 -6.42
N LEU A 162 -7.83 -2.85 -5.20
CA LEU A 162 -7.26 -1.56 -4.75
C LEU A 162 -6.01 -1.74 -3.89
N ASP A 163 -6.06 -2.67 -2.95
CA ASP A 163 -4.95 -2.99 -2.04
C ASP A 163 -5.08 -4.45 -1.58
N ALA A 164 -3.95 -5.07 -1.26
CA ALA A 164 -3.91 -6.42 -0.74
C ALA A 164 -2.69 -6.61 0.17
N GLN A 165 -2.87 -7.35 1.26
CA GLN A 165 -1.82 -7.68 2.22
C GLN A 165 -2.01 -9.09 2.77
N PHE A 166 -0.91 -9.80 3.03
CA PHE A 166 -0.96 -11.06 3.77
C PHE A 166 -1.56 -10.87 5.17
N TYR A 167 -2.55 -11.70 5.49
CA TYR A 167 -3.10 -11.82 6.83
C TYR A 167 -2.26 -12.81 7.64
N ASP A 168 -2.04 -14.00 7.08
CA ASP A 168 -1.17 -15.05 7.56
C ASP A 168 -0.56 -15.83 6.38
N ASP A 169 0.17 -16.91 6.64
CA ASP A 169 0.87 -17.69 5.62
C ASP A 169 -0.05 -18.34 4.57
N GLU A 170 -1.36 -18.46 4.86
CA GLU A 170 -2.34 -19.14 4.03
C GLU A 170 -3.46 -18.22 3.52
N THR A 171 -3.53 -16.98 3.99
CA THR A 171 -4.65 -16.07 3.71
C THR A 171 -4.17 -14.65 3.38
N VAL A 172 -4.78 -14.05 2.36
CA VAL A 172 -4.52 -12.67 1.94
C VAL A 172 -5.78 -11.83 2.12
N THR A 173 -5.68 -10.71 2.85
CA THR A 173 -6.77 -9.73 2.93
C THR A 173 -6.72 -8.80 1.72
N VAL A 174 -7.83 -8.64 1.01
CA VAL A 174 -7.95 -7.85 -0.23
C VAL A 174 -9.07 -6.83 -0.11
N VAL A 175 -8.84 -5.62 -0.60
CA VAL A 175 -9.88 -4.60 -0.80
C VAL A 175 -10.22 -4.51 -2.28
N LEU A 176 -11.49 -4.74 -2.59
CA LEU A 176 -12.03 -4.67 -3.95
C LEU A 176 -12.94 -3.46 -4.11
N LYS A 177 -12.94 -2.92 -5.33
CA LYS A 177 -13.91 -1.95 -5.82
C LYS A 177 -14.85 -2.63 -6.79
N ASP A 178 -16.14 -2.58 -6.48
CA ASP A 178 -17.19 -2.89 -7.45
C ASP A 178 -17.30 -1.73 -8.46
N THR A 179 -17.27 -2.05 -9.73
CA THR A 179 -17.29 -1.05 -10.82
C THR A 179 -18.67 -0.50 -11.11
N VAL A 180 -19.72 -1.26 -10.81
CA VAL A 180 -21.13 -0.83 -10.98
C VAL A 180 -21.81 -0.52 -9.64
N GLY A 181 -21.12 -0.75 -8.53
CA GLY A 181 -21.63 -0.46 -7.19
C GLY A 181 -21.92 1.03 -6.99
N ARG A 182 -23.06 1.33 -6.35
CA ARG A 182 -23.41 2.70 -5.94
C ARG A 182 -22.45 3.22 -4.88
N GLU A 183 -22.30 4.54 -4.83
CA GLU A 183 -21.43 5.20 -3.85
C GLU A 183 -21.82 4.83 -2.42
N GLY A 184 -20.88 4.25 -1.67
CA GLY A 184 -21.11 3.76 -0.31
C GLY A 184 -21.39 2.26 -0.19
N ARG A 185 -21.58 1.54 -1.31
CA ARG A 185 -21.66 0.05 -1.37
C ARG A 185 -20.78 -0.54 -2.48
N ASP A 186 -19.75 0.19 -2.86
CA ASP A 186 -18.82 -0.11 -3.95
C ASP A 186 -17.48 -0.69 -3.47
N ARG A 187 -17.36 -1.05 -2.18
CA ARG A 187 -16.12 -1.57 -1.60
C ARG A 187 -16.34 -2.86 -0.84
N LEU A 188 -15.51 -3.86 -1.09
CA LEU A 188 -15.55 -5.16 -0.42
C LEU A 188 -14.23 -5.44 0.27
N LEU A 189 -14.32 -6.07 1.44
CA LEU A 189 -13.18 -6.66 2.16
C LEU A 189 -13.28 -8.19 2.02
N VAL A 190 -12.23 -8.83 1.55
CA VAL A 190 -12.25 -10.27 1.21
C VAL A 190 -11.03 -10.96 1.80
N GLN A 191 -11.22 -12.11 2.45
CA GLN A 191 -10.14 -13.03 2.79
C GLN A 191 -9.96 -14.06 1.66
N LEU A 192 -8.79 -14.03 1.03
CA LEU A 192 -8.41 -14.92 -0.06
C LEU A 192 -7.60 -16.11 0.48
N PRO A 193 -8.18 -17.32 0.55
CA PRO A 193 -7.47 -18.52 0.98
C PRO A 193 -6.54 -19.02 -0.13
N LEU A 194 -5.23 -19.05 0.15
CA LEU A 194 -4.19 -19.51 -0.78
C LEU A 194 -4.26 -21.01 -1.03
N SER A 195 -4.82 -21.80 -0.12
CA SER A 195 -5.08 -23.23 -0.32
C SER A 195 -6.01 -23.49 -1.51
N LEU A 196 -7.00 -22.61 -1.73
CA LEU A 196 -7.89 -22.68 -2.90
C LEU A 196 -7.23 -22.09 -4.14
N VAL A 197 -6.36 -21.07 -4.01
CA VAL A 197 -5.61 -20.50 -5.14
C VAL A 197 -4.63 -21.53 -5.73
N TYR A 198 -3.94 -22.27 -4.86
CA TYR A 198 -2.95 -23.28 -5.22
C TYR A 198 -3.48 -24.70 -5.01
N ASN A 199 -4.79 -24.92 -5.21
CA ASN A 199 -5.39 -26.26 -5.11
C ASN A 199 -4.62 -27.23 -6.03
N SER A 200 -4.20 -28.36 -5.47
CA SER A 200 -3.35 -29.33 -6.16
C SER A 200 -4.06 -29.97 -7.35
N GLU A 201 -5.37 -30.14 -7.29
CA GLU A 201 -6.19 -30.86 -8.29
C GLU A 201 -6.11 -30.23 -9.69
N ASP A 202 -6.16 -28.90 -9.78
CA ASP A 202 -6.17 -28.15 -11.04
C ASP A 202 -4.97 -27.20 -11.18
N SER A 203 -4.05 -27.18 -10.20
CA SER A 203 -2.83 -26.36 -10.26
C SER A 203 -2.00 -26.59 -11.53
N ALA A 204 -2.04 -27.79 -12.11
CA ALA A 204 -1.33 -28.10 -13.34
C ALA A 204 -1.88 -27.34 -14.57
N GLU A 205 -3.13 -26.91 -14.54
CA GLU A 205 -3.78 -26.17 -15.63
C GLU A 205 -3.40 -24.67 -15.62
N TYR A 206 -3.09 -24.14 -14.44
CA TYR A 206 -2.73 -22.73 -14.24
C TYR A 206 -1.21 -22.52 -14.28
N GLN A 207 -0.59 -22.80 -15.42
CA GLN A 207 0.82 -22.54 -15.66
C GLN A 207 1.05 -21.27 -16.48
N PHE A 208 2.04 -20.48 -16.08
CA PHE A 208 2.46 -19.31 -16.83
C PHE A 208 3.20 -19.74 -18.10
N THR A 209 2.65 -19.36 -19.26
CA THR A 209 3.18 -19.72 -20.58
C THR A 209 4.09 -18.64 -21.18
N GLY A 210 4.18 -17.48 -20.52
CA GLY A 210 5.01 -16.36 -20.94
C GLY A 210 6.47 -16.45 -20.46
N SER A 211 7.17 -15.31 -20.48
CA SER A 211 8.56 -15.20 -20.03
C SER A 211 8.71 -14.21 -18.89
N TYR A 212 9.52 -14.56 -17.88
CA TYR A 212 9.87 -13.64 -16.80
C TYR A 212 10.90 -12.57 -17.20
N SER A 213 11.51 -12.67 -18.39
CA SER A 213 12.47 -11.68 -18.90
C SER A 213 11.81 -10.44 -19.50
N THR A 214 10.56 -10.56 -19.94
CA THR A 214 9.74 -9.48 -20.52
C THR A 214 8.77 -8.94 -19.48
N ARG A 215 8.22 -7.74 -19.72
CA ARG A 215 7.32 -7.11 -18.75
C ARG A 215 6.01 -7.88 -18.67
N LEU A 216 5.48 -8.11 -17.46
CA LEU A 216 4.29 -8.95 -17.28
C LEU A 216 3.01 -8.29 -17.85
N ASP A 217 2.91 -6.96 -17.82
CA ASP A 217 1.80 -6.21 -18.40
C ASP A 217 1.72 -6.27 -19.94
N GLU A 218 2.77 -6.68 -20.65
CA GLU A 218 2.79 -6.86 -22.11
C GLU A 218 2.27 -8.23 -22.53
N GLN A 219 2.16 -9.19 -21.60
CA GLN A 219 1.86 -10.60 -21.87
C GLN A 219 0.66 -11.10 -21.03
N ARG A 220 -0.35 -10.25 -20.85
CA ARG A 220 -1.52 -10.47 -19.98
C ARG A 220 -2.26 -11.77 -20.29
N SER A 221 -2.41 -12.10 -21.57
CA SER A 221 -3.06 -13.33 -22.03
C SER A 221 -2.31 -14.61 -21.69
N ALA A 222 -0.99 -14.52 -21.44
CA ALA A 222 -0.18 -15.65 -21.02
C ALA A 222 -0.23 -15.91 -19.51
N ILE A 223 -0.80 -14.97 -18.73
CA ILE A 223 -0.92 -15.09 -17.28
C ILE A 223 -2.15 -15.95 -16.93
N PRO A 224 -1.97 -17.13 -16.31
CA PRO A 224 -3.09 -17.99 -15.95
C PRO A 224 -3.96 -17.27 -14.92
N THR A 225 -5.26 -17.23 -15.17
CA THR A 225 -6.22 -16.51 -14.34
C THR A 225 -7.17 -17.49 -13.68
N ARG A 226 -7.14 -17.56 -12.36
CA ARG A 226 -8.05 -18.39 -11.58
C ARG A 226 -9.27 -17.58 -11.17
N THR A 227 -10.45 -18.10 -11.50
CA THR A 227 -11.72 -17.47 -11.09
C THR A 227 -12.17 -18.07 -9.76
N MET A 228 -12.45 -17.22 -8.78
CA MET A 228 -12.85 -17.64 -7.44
C MET A 228 -14.22 -17.12 -7.05
N HIS A 229 -14.97 -17.97 -6.37
CA HIS A 229 -16.29 -17.69 -5.81
C HIS A 229 -16.20 -17.78 -4.29
N PHE A 230 -16.68 -16.77 -3.59
CA PHE A 230 -16.52 -16.62 -2.14
C PHE A 230 -17.85 -16.80 -1.45
N GLU A 231 -17.92 -17.81 -0.61
CA GLU A 231 -19.11 -18.16 0.20
C GLU A 231 -18.95 -17.78 1.68
N LYS A 232 -17.71 -17.46 2.09
CA LYS A 232 -17.30 -17.22 3.48
C LYS A 232 -16.24 -16.13 3.56
N HIS A 233 -16.09 -15.53 4.75
CA HIS A 233 -15.00 -14.61 5.12
C HIS A 233 -14.78 -13.43 4.15
N TRP A 234 -15.88 -12.85 3.68
CA TRP A 234 -15.88 -11.56 2.99
C TRP A 234 -16.91 -10.65 3.65
N ARG A 235 -16.85 -9.34 3.39
CA ARG A 235 -17.81 -8.36 3.89
C ARG A 235 -17.94 -7.19 2.93
N LEU A 236 -19.18 -6.76 2.67
CA LEU A 236 -19.47 -5.49 2.03
C LEU A 236 -19.20 -4.33 2.99
N LEU A 237 -18.43 -3.33 2.56
CA LEU A 237 -18.09 -2.18 3.39
C LEU A 237 -19.08 -1.04 3.16
N GLU A 238 -20.10 -0.98 4.01
CA GLU A 238 -21.13 0.05 3.94
C GLU A 238 -20.62 1.43 4.37
N SER A 239 -21.03 2.44 3.59
CA SER A 239 -20.71 3.85 3.76
C SER A 239 -19.21 4.10 3.95
N MET A 240 -18.36 3.29 3.33
CA MET A 240 -16.91 3.35 3.48
C MET A 240 -16.21 3.40 2.13
N LYS A 241 -15.55 4.53 1.85
CA LYS A 241 -14.65 4.70 0.70
C LYS A 241 -13.29 4.04 0.96
N ALA A 242 -13.29 2.76 1.29
CA ALA A 242 -12.10 1.96 1.58
C ALA A 242 -11.10 2.00 0.42
N GLN A 243 -9.82 2.10 0.76
CA GLN A 243 -8.73 2.17 -0.22
C GLN A 243 -7.56 1.26 0.15
N TYR A 244 -7.20 1.18 1.44
CA TYR A 244 -6.04 0.43 1.91
C TYR A 244 -6.41 -0.51 3.06
N VAL A 245 -5.69 -1.63 3.22
CA VAL A 245 -5.97 -2.63 4.26
C VAL A 245 -4.74 -3.13 4.98
N ALA A 246 -4.74 -3.06 6.31
CA ALA A 246 -3.69 -3.57 7.19
C ALA A 246 -4.20 -4.80 7.94
N GLY A 247 -3.65 -5.99 7.67
CA GLY A 247 -4.04 -7.24 8.33
C GLY A 247 -3.02 -7.72 9.36
N ASN A 248 -3.48 -8.43 10.38
CA ASN A 248 -2.64 -9.18 11.31
C ASN A 248 -3.32 -10.49 11.72
N GLY A 249 -2.89 -11.60 11.10
CA GLY A 249 -3.43 -12.93 11.37
C GLY A 249 -2.98 -13.56 12.69
N PHE A 250 -1.97 -13.00 13.37
CA PHE A 250 -1.59 -13.43 14.71
C PHE A 250 -2.56 -12.89 15.77
N ARG A 251 -2.91 -11.60 15.67
CA ARG A 251 -3.87 -10.94 16.57
C ARG A 251 -5.30 -10.99 16.07
N LYS A 252 -5.52 -11.55 14.90
CA LYS A 252 -6.83 -11.81 14.33
C LYS A 252 -7.67 -10.56 14.04
N VAL A 253 -6.97 -9.50 13.63
CA VAL A 253 -7.54 -8.18 13.38
C VAL A 253 -7.12 -7.65 12.01
N SER A 254 -8.01 -6.90 11.36
CA SER A 254 -7.72 -6.13 10.16
C SER A 254 -8.20 -4.69 10.32
N CYS A 255 -7.52 -3.76 9.68
CA CYS A 255 -7.81 -2.34 9.72
C CYS A 255 -7.89 -1.81 8.28
N VAL A 256 -8.97 -1.12 7.96
CA VAL A 256 -9.20 -0.55 6.63
C VAL A 256 -9.13 0.96 6.73
N LEU A 257 -8.33 1.56 5.85
CA LEU A 257 -8.17 3.00 5.72
C LEU A 257 -8.86 3.47 4.43
N SER A 258 -9.65 4.52 4.56
CA SER A 258 -10.33 5.13 3.43
C SER A 258 -9.41 6.01 2.57
N SER A 259 -9.88 6.33 1.36
CA SER A 259 -9.18 7.18 0.39
C SER A 259 -8.83 8.59 0.91
N ASN A 260 -9.56 9.12 1.89
CA ASN A 260 -9.27 10.43 2.50
C ASN A 260 -8.13 10.39 3.54
N LEU A 261 -7.57 9.20 3.82
CA LEU A 261 -6.49 8.96 4.78
C LEU A 261 -6.81 9.37 6.24
N ARG A 262 -8.09 9.52 6.59
CA ARG A 262 -8.55 9.98 7.92
C ARG A 262 -9.57 9.06 8.55
N HIS A 263 -10.45 8.45 7.75
CA HIS A 263 -11.43 7.50 8.27
C HIS A 263 -10.88 6.08 8.23
N VAL A 264 -10.83 5.47 9.42
CA VAL A 264 -10.30 4.13 9.69
C VAL A 264 -11.40 3.29 10.32
N ARG A 265 -11.53 2.03 9.90
CA ARG A 265 -12.40 1.03 10.53
C ARG A 265 -11.58 -0.21 10.86
N VAL A 266 -11.69 -0.71 12.08
CA VAL A 266 -10.99 -1.91 12.56
C VAL A 266 -12.01 -3.03 12.69
N PHE A 267 -11.59 -4.23 12.30
CA PHE A 267 -12.38 -5.44 12.28
C PHE A 267 -11.64 -6.53 13.04
N GLU A 268 -12.36 -7.22 13.91
CA GLU A 268 -11.99 -8.55 14.35
C GLU A 268 -12.45 -9.52 13.26
N MET A 269 -11.56 -10.41 12.82
CA MET A 269 -11.81 -11.24 11.62
C MET A 269 -12.36 -12.63 11.97
N ASP A 270 -12.45 -12.95 13.25
CA ASP A 270 -12.73 -14.30 13.76
C ASP A 270 -14.18 -14.48 14.22
N ILE A 271 -14.87 -13.36 14.37
CA ILE A 271 -16.23 -13.28 14.91
C ILE A 271 -17.07 -12.61 13.83
N ASP A 272 -18.19 -13.25 13.49
CA ASP A 272 -19.20 -12.65 12.63
C ASP A 272 -19.86 -11.48 13.35
N ASP A 273 -20.23 -10.44 12.61
CA ASP A 273 -20.87 -9.27 13.22
C ASP A 273 -22.22 -9.67 13.81
N GLU A 274 -22.52 -9.18 15.01
CA GLU A 274 -23.79 -9.48 15.72
C GLU A 274 -25.00 -8.81 15.03
N TRP A 275 -24.75 -7.86 14.11
CA TRP A 275 -25.76 -7.17 13.35
C TRP A 275 -26.14 -7.95 12.09
N GLU A 276 -27.42 -8.31 11.97
CA GLU A 276 -27.98 -8.83 10.71
C GLU A 276 -27.72 -7.84 9.58
N LEU A 277 -27.24 -8.34 8.44
CA LEU A 277 -27.03 -7.53 7.24
C LEU A 277 -28.39 -7.05 6.74
N ASP A 278 -28.60 -5.73 6.65
CA ASP A 278 -29.81 -5.13 6.07
C ASP A 278 -29.83 -5.34 4.54
N GLU A 279 -30.30 -6.52 4.11
CA GLU A 279 -30.37 -6.93 2.70
C GLU A 279 -31.53 -6.28 1.91
N SER A 280 -32.28 -5.36 2.51
CA SER A 280 -33.59 -4.86 2.03
C SER A 280 -33.53 -3.69 1.05
N SER A 281 -32.39 -3.05 0.84
CA SER A 281 -32.32 -1.79 0.09
C SER A 281 -31.91 -1.93 -1.38
N ASP A 282 -31.58 -3.14 -1.83
CA ASP A 282 -31.28 -3.38 -3.25
C ASP A 282 -32.56 -3.57 -4.09
N GLU A 283 -33.70 -3.94 -3.47
CA GLU A 283 -34.97 -4.23 -4.18
C GLU A 283 -35.95 -3.05 -4.21
N GLU A 284 -35.95 -2.15 -3.22
CA GLU A 284 -36.98 -1.11 -3.14
C GLU A 284 -36.81 0.03 -4.15
N GLU A 285 -35.64 0.20 -4.77
CA GLU A 285 -35.40 1.31 -5.70
C GLU A 285 -35.35 0.92 -7.19
N GLU A 286 -35.21 -0.36 -7.56
CA GLU A 286 -35.35 -0.78 -8.97
C GLU A 286 -36.80 -0.63 -9.48
N ALA A 287 -37.79 -0.60 -8.57
CA ALA A 287 -39.18 -0.35 -8.90
C ALA A 287 -39.51 1.13 -9.21
N SER A 288 -38.60 2.07 -8.93
CA SER A 288 -38.85 3.52 -9.14
C SER A 288 -38.64 4.00 -10.58
N ASN A 289 -38.18 3.14 -11.50
CA ASN A 289 -38.09 3.47 -12.93
C ASN A 289 -39.39 3.23 -13.70
N LYS A 290 -40.54 3.60 -13.11
CA LYS A 290 -41.77 3.82 -13.88
C LYS A 290 -41.91 5.32 -14.14
N PRO A 291 -42.12 5.75 -15.40
CA PRO A 291 -42.29 7.17 -15.69
C PRO A 291 -43.53 7.68 -14.96
N VAL A 292 -43.33 8.68 -14.11
CA VAL A 292 -44.40 9.51 -13.56
C VAL A 292 -45.10 10.14 -14.75
N LYS A 293 -46.30 9.63 -15.08
CA LYS A 293 -47.23 10.34 -15.96
C LYS A 293 -47.62 11.63 -15.26
N ILE A 294 -46.99 12.72 -15.68
CA ILE A 294 -47.46 14.07 -15.45
C ILE A 294 -48.88 14.13 -16.04
N LYS A 295 -49.89 14.21 -15.17
CA LYS A 295 -51.22 14.63 -15.58
C LYS A 295 -51.14 16.13 -15.81
N GLU A 296 -51.10 16.54 -17.08
CA GLU A 296 -51.53 17.88 -17.48
C GLU A 296 -52.99 18.05 -17.05
N GLU A 297 -53.23 18.89 -16.05
CA GLU A 297 -54.55 19.48 -15.83
C GLU A 297 -54.76 20.57 -16.87
N VAL A 298 -55.55 20.26 -17.89
CA VAL A 298 -56.09 21.21 -18.84
C VAL A 298 -57.25 21.94 -18.15
N LEU A 299 -57.04 23.22 -17.85
CA LEU A 299 -58.08 24.19 -17.58
C LEU A 299 -59.01 24.27 -18.80
N SER A 300 -60.29 23.99 -18.61
CA SER A 300 -61.34 24.43 -19.53
C SER A 300 -62.27 25.37 -18.77
N GLU A 301 -62.37 26.58 -19.30
CA GLU A 301 -63.30 27.64 -18.89
C GLU A 301 -64.74 27.23 -19.18
N SER A 302 -65.65 27.59 -18.28
CA SER A 302 -67.03 27.88 -18.63
C SER A 302 -67.55 28.99 -17.72
N GLU A 303 -67.96 30.08 -18.35
CA GLU A 303 -68.54 31.31 -17.81
C GLU A 303 -69.88 31.07 -17.09
N ALA A 304 -70.14 31.82 -16.00
CA ALA A 304 -71.17 32.88 -15.96
C ALA A 304 -71.63 33.23 -14.51
N GLU A 305 -71.44 34.51 -14.17
CA GLU A 305 -72.28 35.42 -13.36
C GLU A 305 -72.70 35.03 -11.92
N ASN A 306 -72.32 35.82 -10.90
CA ASN A 306 -72.98 37.09 -10.51
C ASN A 306 -72.35 37.74 -9.24
N GLN A 307 -72.12 39.08 -9.28
CA GLN A 307 -72.08 40.10 -8.17
C GLN A 307 -71.14 39.88 -6.95
N GLN A 308 -70.41 40.85 -6.38
CA GLN A 308 -70.47 42.32 -6.34
C GLN A 308 -69.17 42.90 -5.71
N ALA A 309 -68.72 44.05 -6.23
CA ALA A 309 -68.04 45.19 -5.57
C ALA A 309 -66.72 45.04 -4.75
N GLY A 310 -65.69 45.84 -5.11
CA GLY A 310 -64.67 46.32 -4.15
C GLY A 310 -63.26 46.68 -4.67
N THR A 311 -63.14 47.81 -5.37
CA THR A 311 -62.00 48.75 -5.55
C THR A 311 -60.59 48.52 -4.91
N ALA A 312 -59.57 48.70 -5.78
CA ALA A 312 -58.24 49.37 -5.59
C ALA A 312 -57.23 48.73 -4.58
N ALA A 313 -55.90 48.67 -4.78
CA ALA A 313 -54.96 49.49 -5.54
C ALA A 313 -53.54 48.84 -5.59
N LEU A 314 -52.74 49.27 -6.60
CA LEU A 314 -51.27 49.50 -6.60
C LEU A 314 -50.24 48.32 -6.63
N ALA A 315 -49.51 48.26 -7.75
CA ALA A 315 -48.13 47.71 -7.92
C ALA A 315 -47.07 48.78 -7.53
N PRO A 316 -45.72 48.53 -7.45
CA PRO A 316 -44.82 48.11 -8.56
C PRO A 316 -43.72 47.07 -8.18
N GLU A 317 -43.22 46.21 -9.10
CA GLU A 317 -42.02 46.31 -9.99
C GLU A 317 -40.65 46.61 -9.31
N MET A 318 -39.71 45.65 -9.32
CA MET A 318 -38.48 45.53 -10.19
C MET A 318 -37.31 46.42 -9.68
N VAL A 319 -36.03 46.04 -9.55
CA VAL A 319 -35.04 45.56 -10.54
C VAL A 319 -33.72 45.18 -9.83
N ILE A 320 -33.04 44.19 -10.40
CA ILE A 320 -31.71 43.64 -10.10
C ILE A 320 -30.58 44.60 -10.57
N LYS A 321 -29.47 44.72 -9.82
CA LYS A 321 -28.22 45.31 -10.33
C LYS A 321 -27.03 44.35 -10.14
N VAL A 322 -26.46 43.93 -11.26
CA VAL A 322 -25.21 43.16 -11.41
C VAL A 322 -24.08 44.16 -11.62
N GLU A 323 -22.94 43.99 -10.96
CA GLU A 323 -21.71 44.70 -11.28
C GLU A 323 -20.58 43.70 -11.56
N LYS A 324 -19.95 43.89 -12.73
CA LYS A 324 -18.82 43.14 -13.28
C LYS A 324 -17.57 43.99 -13.10
N LEU A 325 -16.44 43.38 -12.74
CA LEU A 325 -15.10 43.96 -12.91
C LEU A 325 -14.10 42.81 -13.12
N ASP A 326 -13.58 42.70 -14.35
CA ASP A 326 -12.37 41.92 -14.71
C ASP A 326 -11.12 42.85 -14.64
N PRO A 327 -9.89 42.44 -15.03
CA PRO A 327 -8.77 42.31 -14.11
C PRO A 327 -7.65 43.32 -14.42
N GLU A 328 -6.81 43.65 -13.45
CA GLU A 328 -5.56 44.36 -13.72
C GLU A 328 -4.33 43.46 -13.51
N LEU A 329 -3.53 43.45 -14.58
CA LEU A 329 -2.17 42.96 -14.71
C LEU A 329 -1.17 44.05 -14.28
N ASP A 330 0.07 43.58 -14.11
CA ASP A 330 1.38 44.27 -14.14
C ASP A 330 2.00 44.73 -12.81
N SER A 331 3.03 44.00 -12.38
CA SER A 331 4.45 44.45 -12.36
C SER A 331 5.37 43.32 -11.91
#